data_AF-A0ABC8JE42-F1
#
_entry.id   AF-A0ABC8JE42-F1
#
_cell.length_a   1.000
_cell.length_b   1.000
_cell.length_c   1.000
_cell.angle_alpha   90.00
_cell.angle_beta   90.00
_cell.angle_gamma   90.00
#
_symmetry.space_group_name_H-M   'P 1'
#
loop_
_entity.id
_entity.type
_entity.pdbx_description
1 polymer ?
#
loop_
_entity_poly.entity_id
_entity_poly.type
_entity_poly.pdbx_seq_one_letter_code
_entity_poly.pdbx_strand_id
1 'polypeptide(L)'
;MESTRVFGAKLGFKLSIRSQANVLSSCKPFRFPPTSFPGKPPKLVPLKATTNTLACEDENNRKFKKMEPSEWGHQFIDAHVDVAEMDSLGREIEALKPKVGDMFLSSSDLDSTKKNILFIYLLMSLGVAYHFEAEIEENLKEGLKRIEEMLSGEDDLYIVSIIFWVFRSYGHNLSPDVFKRFKGENGNFKECLAEDTKGILSLYEAAQMGTMTEYILDEALSFVLSYLEPLVASWTCQPHLSRRIQKALGQPQHRNMEILILVAMEYIRFYEQEEGYDKTLLMFAKLNFKYLQLHYLQELKGLSKWYKEKDFESNLPPYYRDRFVEMHVVALAYLEPNHSRLRIMLTKMFVLQIILDDTCDRYASLREVESLANAIERWDLDDPMDGQPNYLKFVIKFIFDTFQEFEREVASELGGSYSLKATIEEFKRLTRANLQLAKWSEAGHVPSFDEYLKVAGVEIAVDFTLFGILVAMKDICKEEAVAWLKSRDKLAILMHTVGRVRNDIFGLKDDMSRGYVTNSVNCYKKQYGVTEEEAIRKLHEIVADAQKMINEELLKPINVPREVLNAMATCGRMVFVSYETDDQYTRPGGKFKNDITSMYLDL
;
A
#
# COMPACT_ATOMS: atom_id res chain seq x y z
N MET A 1 -29.16 4.57 65.89
CA MET A 1 -28.04 5.46 65.57
C MET A 1 -27.27 4.83 64.41
N GLU A 2 -27.68 4.98 63.13
CA GLU A 2 -27.88 6.23 62.36
C GLU A 2 -26.54 7.00 62.22
N SER A 3 -26.09 7.53 61.06
CA SER A 3 -26.51 7.46 59.65
C SER A 3 -25.30 7.93 58.78
N THR A 4 -25.22 7.94 57.44
CA THR A 4 -26.18 7.76 56.32
C THR A 4 -25.46 7.08 55.12
N ARG A 5 -26.20 6.70 54.07
CA ARG A 5 -25.68 6.19 52.77
C ARG A 5 -25.55 7.31 51.72
N VAL A 6 -24.53 7.25 50.84
CA VAL A 6 -24.54 7.38 49.36
C VAL A 6 -23.21 6.72 48.91
N PHE A 7 -23.09 5.72 48.04
CA PHE A 7 -23.57 5.56 46.66
C PHE A 7 -24.13 4.15 46.38
N GLY A 8 -25.04 4.05 45.41
CA GLY A 8 -25.66 2.79 44.98
C GLY A 8 -25.11 2.26 43.65
N ALA A 9 -25.25 0.95 43.43
CA ALA A 9 -24.85 0.27 42.21
C ALA A 9 -25.81 0.52 41.03
N LYS A 10 -25.23 0.72 39.83
CA LYS A 10 -25.80 0.69 38.46
C LYS A 10 -24.66 1.10 37.50
N LEU A 11 -24.43 0.56 36.31
CA LEU A 11 -25.14 -0.44 35.50
C LEU A 11 -24.19 -1.62 35.16
N GLY A 12 -24.75 -2.82 34.96
CA GLY A 12 -24.06 -3.87 34.20
C GLY A 12 -24.31 -3.68 32.70
N PHE A 13 -23.26 -3.65 31.89
CA PHE A 13 -23.38 -3.66 30.44
C PHE A 13 -23.77 -5.05 29.93
N LYS A 14 -25.05 -5.21 29.58
CA LYS A 14 -25.49 -6.29 28.68
C LYS A 14 -25.24 -5.85 27.24
N LEU A 15 -24.21 -6.40 26.60
CA LEU A 15 -24.12 -6.40 25.14
C LEU A 15 -25.30 -7.18 24.56
N SER A 16 -26.24 -6.45 23.96
CA SER A 16 -27.39 -6.99 23.24
C SER A 16 -27.32 -6.52 21.78
N ILE A 17 -26.49 -7.18 20.99
CA ILE A 17 -26.42 -6.93 19.54
C ILE A 17 -27.67 -7.55 18.91
N ARG A 18 -28.52 -6.71 18.32
CA ARG A 18 -29.63 -7.15 17.48
C ARG A 18 -29.07 -7.80 16.22
N SER A 19 -29.52 -9.00 15.88
CA SER A 19 -29.26 -9.60 14.58
C SER A 19 -29.98 -8.81 13.47
N GLN A 20 -29.23 -8.07 12.66
CA GLN A 20 -29.68 -7.71 11.31
C GLN A 20 -29.23 -8.80 10.35
N ALA A 21 -30.11 -9.79 10.15
CA ALA A 21 -30.00 -10.66 8.99
C ALA A 21 -30.41 -9.89 7.73
N ASN A 22 -29.79 -10.25 6.60
CA ASN A 22 -30.19 -9.91 5.22
C ASN A 22 -29.93 -8.47 4.72
N VAL A 23 -28.66 -8.08 4.57
CA VAL A 23 -28.18 -7.47 3.31
C VAL A 23 -26.77 -8.00 3.00
N LEU A 24 -26.68 -9.17 2.35
CA LEU A 24 -25.41 -9.70 1.85
C LEU A 24 -25.32 -9.50 0.33
N SER A 25 -24.46 -8.58 -0.10
CA SER A 25 -24.01 -8.49 -1.48
C SER A 25 -23.24 -9.76 -1.84
N SER A 26 -23.69 -10.49 -2.86
CA SER A 26 -23.05 -11.74 -3.29
C SER A 26 -21.76 -11.45 -4.05
N CYS A 27 -20.64 -11.33 -3.33
CA CYS A 27 -19.32 -11.47 -3.94
C CYS A 27 -19.16 -12.91 -4.43
N LYS A 28 -19.41 -13.14 -5.73
CA LYS A 28 -19.12 -14.41 -6.38
C LYS A 28 -17.61 -14.52 -6.61
N PRO A 29 -16.98 -15.68 -6.35
CA PRO A 29 -15.64 -15.93 -6.87
C PRO A 29 -15.68 -15.87 -8.40
N PHE A 30 -14.61 -15.36 -9.01
CA PHE A 30 -14.53 -15.21 -10.47
C PHE A 30 -14.63 -16.58 -11.16
N ARG A 31 -15.76 -16.83 -11.83
CA ARG A 31 -15.86 -17.81 -12.91
C ARG A 31 -16.11 -17.06 -14.21
N PHE A 32 -15.25 -17.30 -15.20
CA PHE A 32 -15.47 -16.87 -16.57
C PHE A 32 -16.86 -17.36 -17.06
N PRO A 33 -17.75 -16.49 -17.52
CA PRO A 33 -18.98 -16.91 -18.18
C PRO A 33 -18.67 -17.36 -19.61
N PRO A 34 -19.13 -18.54 -20.06
CA PRO A 34 -18.98 -18.97 -21.45
C PRO A 34 -19.84 -18.10 -22.40
N THR A 35 -19.36 -18.00 -23.62
CA THR A 35 -19.83 -17.13 -24.71
C THR A 35 -21.30 -17.27 -25.09
N SER A 36 -21.94 -16.15 -25.45
CA SER A 36 -22.78 -16.07 -26.66
C SER A 36 -22.91 -14.63 -27.18
N PHE A 37 -22.75 -14.43 -28.50
CA PHE A 37 -22.95 -13.16 -29.19
C PHE A 37 -24.17 -13.25 -30.13
N PRO A 38 -24.86 -12.13 -30.37
CA PRO A 38 -25.53 -11.86 -31.64
C PRO A 38 -24.85 -10.68 -32.35
N GLY A 39 -24.10 -10.96 -33.41
CA GLY A 39 -23.33 -9.94 -34.13
C GLY A 39 -24.17 -9.00 -35.01
N LYS A 40 -23.79 -7.72 -35.03
CA LYS A 40 -24.04 -6.79 -36.14
C LYS A 40 -22.79 -5.93 -36.36
N PRO A 41 -22.41 -5.60 -37.60
CA PRO A 41 -21.20 -4.84 -37.88
C PRO A 41 -21.35 -3.36 -37.46
N PRO A 42 -20.28 -2.69 -37.00
CA PRO A 42 -20.32 -1.28 -36.69
C PRO A 42 -20.50 -0.45 -37.97
N LYS A 43 -21.39 0.55 -37.93
CA LYS A 43 -21.51 1.55 -38.99
C LYS A 43 -20.36 2.53 -38.88
N LEU A 44 -19.51 2.60 -39.91
CA LEU A 44 -18.54 3.68 -40.08
C LEU A 44 -19.27 5.02 -40.25
N VAL A 45 -18.96 5.99 -39.39
CA VAL A 45 -19.35 7.39 -39.54
C VAL A 45 -18.11 8.17 -39.96
N PRO A 46 -18.14 8.98 -41.05
CA PRO A 46 -16.98 9.74 -41.45
C PRO A 46 -16.77 10.93 -40.53
N LEU A 47 -15.59 11.00 -39.90
CA LEU A 47 -15.13 12.19 -39.17
C LEU A 47 -14.90 13.32 -40.17
N LYS A 48 -15.69 14.40 -40.06
CA LYS A 48 -15.33 15.69 -40.69
C LYS A 48 -14.21 16.33 -39.87
N ALA A 49 -13.10 16.64 -40.52
CA ALA A 49 -12.09 17.51 -39.94
C ALA A 49 -12.64 18.93 -39.79
N THR A 50 -12.61 19.47 -38.57
CA THR A 50 -12.93 20.87 -38.29
C THR A 50 -11.62 21.62 -38.09
N THR A 51 -11.31 22.57 -38.97
CA THR A 51 -10.19 23.50 -38.77
C THR A 51 -10.57 24.52 -37.70
N ASN A 52 -10.16 24.28 -36.45
CA ASN A 52 -10.30 25.27 -35.38
C ASN A 52 -9.14 26.27 -35.42
N THR A 53 -9.49 27.54 -35.62
CA THR A 53 -8.57 28.67 -35.50
C THR A 53 -8.16 28.84 -34.03
N LEU A 54 -6.88 29.09 -33.78
CA LEU A 54 -6.29 29.27 -32.45
C LEU A 54 -6.96 30.43 -31.68
N ALA A 55 -7.76 30.10 -30.68
CA ALA A 55 -8.22 31.00 -29.63
C ALA A 55 -7.97 30.33 -28.27
N CYS A 56 -7.68 31.13 -27.24
CA CYS A 56 -7.58 30.62 -25.88
C CYS A 56 -8.97 30.15 -25.44
N GLU A 57 -9.12 28.90 -24.98
CA GLU A 57 -10.40 28.45 -24.46
C GLU A 57 -10.70 29.14 -23.13
N ASP A 58 -11.76 29.97 -23.10
CA ASP A 58 -12.35 30.48 -21.87
C ASP A 58 -12.56 29.33 -20.88
N GLU A 59 -12.28 29.55 -19.58
CA GLU A 59 -12.51 28.56 -18.51
C GLU A 59 -13.95 27.99 -18.54
N ASN A 60 -14.92 28.80 -19.00
CA ASN A 60 -16.33 28.45 -19.14
C ASN A 60 -16.66 27.48 -20.31
N ASN A 61 -15.75 27.25 -21.25
CA ASN A 61 -15.98 26.37 -22.41
C ASN A 61 -15.43 24.94 -22.22
N ARG A 62 -14.66 24.69 -21.15
CA ARG A 62 -14.02 23.39 -20.91
C ARG A 62 -15.06 22.33 -20.49
N LYS A 63 -15.19 21.26 -21.27
CA LYS A 63 -16.17 20.17 -21.04
C LYS A 63 -15.58 19.05 -20.19
N PHE A 64 -15.53 19.24 -18.88
CA PHE A 64 -15.08 18.21 -17.95
C PHE A 64 -16.25 17.57 -17.19
N LYS A 65 -16.08 16.30 -16.83
CA LYS A 65 -17.00 15.58 -15.95
C LYS A 65 -16.68 16.00 -14.51
N LYS A 66 -17.65 16.62 -13.83
CA LYS A 66 -17.51 16.98 -12.40
C LYS A 66 -17.16 15.72 -11.59
N MET A 67 -16.20 15.85 -10.67
CA MET A 67 -15.87 14.77 -9.75
C MET A 67 -16.86 14.71 -8.59
N GLU A 68 -17.10 13.49 -8.09
CA GLU A 68 -17.88 13.30 -6.88
C GLU A 68 -17.05 13.77 -5.66
N PRO A 69 -17.65 14.59 -4.77
CA PRO A 69 -16.96 15.11 -3.58
C PRO A 69 -16.51 13.99 -2.65
N SER A 70 -15.61 14.29 -1.72
CA SER A 70 -15.28 13.37 -0.62
C SER A 70 -16.54 12.97 0.16
N GLU A 71 -16.72 11.68 0.42
CA GLU A 71 -17.80 11.20 1.30
C GLU A 71 -17.60 11.63 2.76
N TRP A 72 -16.39 12.05 3.13
CA TRP A 72 -16.01 12.40 4.50
C TRP A 72 -16.05 13.90 4.77
N GLY A 73 -15.75 14.72 3.75
CA GLY A 73 -15.63 16.17 3.85
C GLY A 73 -14.80 16.60 5.06
N HIS A 74 -15.36 17.51 5.86
CA HIS A 74 -14.67 18.16 6.98
C HIS A 74 -14.91 17.51 8.35
N GLN A 75 -15.59 16.35 8.43
CA GLN A 75 -16.08 15.81 9.71
C GLN A 75 -14.97 15.48 10.72
N PHE A 76 -13.77 15.16 10.25
CA PHE A 76 -12.63 14.82 11.11
C PHE A 76 -11.96 16.04 11.78
N ILE A 77 -12.30 17.27 11.39
CA ILE A 77 -11.84 18.51 12.07
C ILE A 77 -12.31 18.52 13.53
N ASP A 78 -13.55 18.08 13.76
CA ASP A 78 -14.21 18.08 15.07
C ASP A 78 -14.10 16.71 15.79
N ALA A 79 -13.36 15.75 15.24
CA ALA A 79 -13.18 14.41 15.80
C ALA A 79 -12.74 14.47 17.28
N HIS A 80 -13.42 13.73 18.15
CA HIS A 80 -13.03 13.62 19.55
C HIS A 80 -11.89 12.61 19.70
N VAL A 81 -10.76 13.05 20.24
CA VAL A 81 -9.64 12.18 20.62
C VAL A 81 -9.52 12.26 22.13
N ASP A 82 -9.81 11.15 22.82
CA ASP A 82 -9.64 11.07 24.27
C ASP A 82 -8.16 10.82 24.58
N VAL A 83 -7.45 11.91 24.87
CA VAL A 83 -6.03 11.88 25.24
C VAL A 83 -5.80 11.13 26.57
N ALA A 84 -6.78 11.16 27.50
CA ALA A 84 -6.64 10.47 28.77
C ALA A 84 -6.81 8.94 28.61
N GLU A 85 -7.70 8.50 27.70
CA GLU A 85 -7.76 7.10 27.26
C GLU A 85 -6.47 6.69 26.57
N MET A 86 -5.99 7.47 25.59
CA MET A 86 -4.75 7.16 24.85
C MET A 86 -3.53 7.04 25.78
N ASP A 87 -3.39 7.94 26.75
CA ASP A 87 -2.36 7.88 27.79
C ASP A 87 -2.52 6.64 28.71
N SER A 88 -3.76 6.18 28.97
CA SER A 88 -4.00 4.96 29.75
C SER A 88 -3.61 3.71 28.97
N LEU A 89 -4.05 3.61 27.72
CA LEU A 89 -3.67 2.53 26.81
C LEU A 89 -2.15 2.42 26.69
N GLY A 90 -1.45 3.55 26.51
CA GLY A 90 0.02 3.58 26.48
C GLY A 90 0.66 3.00 27.76
N ARG A 91 0.18 3.40 28.95
CA ARG A 91 0.66 2.84 30.23
C ARG A 91 0.35 1.35 30.39
N GLU A 92 -0.80 0.89 29.92
CA GLU A 92 -1.20 -0.52 29.99
C GLU A 92 -0.39 -1.39 29.03
N ILE A 93 -0.09 -0.88 27.83
CA ILE A 93 0.83 -1.50 26.85
C ILE A 93 2.21 -1.65 27.49
N GLU A 94 2.81 -0.58 28.02
CA GLU A 94 4.13 -0.64 28.67
C GLU A 94 4.15 -1.57 29.91
N ALA A 95 3.04 -1.68 30.66
CA ALA A 95 2.92 -2.60 31.79
C ALA A 95 2.73 -4.09 31.38
N LEU A 96 2.31 -4.35 30.15
CA LEU A 96 2.17 -5.69 29.58
C LEU A 96 3.37 -6.09 28.73
N LYS A 97 4.10 -5.12 28.14
CA LYS A 97 5.23 -5.34 27.24
C LYS A 97 6.29 -6.29 27.81
N PRO A 98 6.77 -6.15 29.06
CA PRO A 98 7.69 -7.13 29.66
C PRO A 98 7.11 -8.55 29.71
N LYS A 99 5.81 -8.71 30.02
CA LYS A 99 5.16 -10.03 30.12
C LYS A 99 5.02 -10.73 28.77
N VAL A 100 4.98 -9.96 27.68
CA VAL A 100 5.00 -10.48 26.31
C VAL A 100 6.45 -10.75 25.87
N GLY A 101 7.40 -9.91 26.28
CA GLY A 101 8.84 -10.17 26.12
C GLY A 101 9.29 -11.47 26.82
N ASP A 102 8.81 -11.72 28.04
CA ASP A 102 9.03 -12.95 28.81
C ASP A 102 8.47 -14.22 28.14
N MET A 103 7.70 -14.11 27.05
CA MET A 103 7.25 -15.25 26.24
C MET A 103 8.34 -15.73 25.27
N PHE A 104 9.35 -14.92 24.96
CA PHE A 104 10.55 -15.39 24.27
C PHE A 104 11.31 -16.36 25.18
N LEU A 105 11.57 -17.57 24.68
CA LEU A 105 12.27 -18.58 25.43
C LEU A 105 13.75 -18.23 25.52
N SER A 106 14.26 -18.02 26.74
CA SER A 106 15.66 -17.63 27.00
C SER A 106 16.66 -18.78 26.80
N SER A 107 16.19 -19.98 26.50
CA SER A 107 17.03 -21.15 26.25
C SER A 107 17.53 -21.15 24.81
N SER A 108 18.84 -21.34 24.62
CA SER A 108 19.48 -21.48 23.31
C SER A 108 19.42 -22.91 22.75
N ASP A 109 18.52 -23.77 23.23
CA ASP A 109 18.27 -25.07 22.60
C ASP A 109 17.50 -24.93 21.27
N LEU A 110 17.48 -26.00 20.47
CA LEU A 110 16.95 -25.96 19.10
C LEU A 110 15.44 -25.75 19.04
N ASP A 111 14.70 -26.34 19.96
CA ASP A 111 13.24 -26.27 20.01
C ASP A 111 12.79 -24.88 20.50
N SER A 112 13.47 -24.34 21.51
CA SER A 112 13.29 -22.95 21.95
C SER A 112 13.58 -21.94 20.84
N THR A 113 14.67 -22.13 20.07
CA THR A 113 14.99 -21.26 18.93
C THR A 113 13.87 -21.30 17.88
N LYS A 114 13.40 -22.50 17.48
CA LYS A 114 12.28 -22.64 16.53
C LYS A 114 11.00 -21.96 17.02
N LYS A 115 10.63 -22.17 18.30
CA LYS A 115 9.45 -21.55 18.91
C LYS A 115 9.54 -20.02 18.93
N ASN A 116 10.72 -19.45 19.17
CA ASN A 116 10.91 -18.01 19.09
C ASN A 116 10.70 -17.49 17.66
N ILE A 117 11.14 -18.20 16.60
CA ILE A 117 10.83 -17.81 15.21
C ILE A 117 9.32 -17.87 14.90
N LEU A 118 8.61 -18.91 15.38
CA LEU A 118 7.15 -18.99 15.26
C LEU A 118 6.44 -17.86 16.03
N PHE A 119 6.98 -17.45 17.18
CA PHE A 119 6.48 -16.33 17.97
C PHE A 119 6.70 -14.98 17.26
N ILE A 120 7.84 -14.78 16.59
CA ILE A 120 8.09 -13.61 15.73
C ILE A 120 7.02 -13.49 14.64
N TYR A 121 6.69 -14.58 13.96
CA TYR A 121 5.59 -14.58 12.98
C TYR A 121 4.24 -14.18 13.59
N LEU A 122 3.95 -14.63 14.80
CA LEU A 122 2.73 -14.29 15.53
C LEU A 122 2.70 -12.80 15.91
N LEU A 123 3.81 -12.24 16.41
CA LEU A 123 3.96 -10.81 16.72
C LEU A 123 3.81 -9.92 15.46
N MET A 124 4.37 -10.34 14.32
CA MET A 124 4.21 -9.64 13.05
C MET A 124 2.76 -9.68 12.57
N SER A 125 2.13 -10.86 12.62
CA SER A 125 0.75 -11.04 12.15
C SER A 125 -0.28 -10.33 13.03
N LEU A 126 0.01 -10.13 14.32
CA LEU A 126 -0.76 -9.33 15.26
C LEU A 126 -0.45 -7.82 15.21
N GLY A 127 0.48 -7.37 14.36
CA GLY A 127 0.83 -5.95 14.24
C GLY A 127 1.51 -5.37 15.49
N VAL A 128 2.30 -6.19 16.20
CA VAL A 128 2.98 -5.80 17.45
C VAL A 128 4.50 -6.06 17.47
N ALA A 129 5.06 -6.63 16.40
CA ALA A 129 6.49 -6.91 16.28
C ALA A 129 7.40 -5.72 16.59
N TYR A 130 7.02 -4.50 16.15
CA TYR A 130 7.82 -3.29 16.34
C TYR A 130 8.10 -2.93 17.82
N HIS A 131 7.35 -3.50 18.77
CA HIS A 131 7.64 -3.34 20.20
C HIS A 131 8.90 -4.09 20.65
N PHE A 132 9.34 -5.09 19.88
CA PHE A 132 10.32 -6.11 20.27
C PHE A 132 11.45 -6.28 19.24
N GLU A 133 11.73 -5.28 18.38
CA GLU A 133 12.74 -5.43 17.31
C GLU A 133 14.12 -5.87 17.80
N ALA A 134 14.53 -5.48 19.02
CA ALA A 134 15.80 -5.90 19.62
C ALA A 134 15.81 -7.41 19.95
N GLU A 135 14.77 -7.90 20.62
CA GLU A 135 14.57 -9.31 20.92
C GLU A 135 14.41 -10.14 19.64
N ILE A 136 13.72 -9.60 18.63
CA ILE A 136 13.54 -10.24 17.33
C ILE A 136 14.89 -10.35 16.59
N GLU A 137 15.69 -9.28 16.53
CA GLU A 137 16.99 -9.29 15.86
C GLU A 137 17.98 -10.26 16.55
N GLU A 138 17.99 -10.31 17.89
CA GLU A 138 18.80 -11.30 18.62
C GLU A 138 18.38 -12.74 18.29
N ASN A 139 17.08 -13.03 18.31
CA ASN A 139 16.55 -14.36 18.00
C ASN A 139 16.80 -14.78 16.55
N LEU A 140 16.70 -13.85 15.59
CA LEU A 140 17.02 -14.13 14.18
C LEU A 140 18.52 -14.34 13.97
N LYS A 141 19.36 -13.57 14.66
CA LYS A 141 20.82 -13.74 14.62
C LYS A 141 21.27 -15.08 15.19
N GLU A 142 20.62 -15.59 16.23
CA GLU A 142 20.87 -16.94 16.75
C GLU A 142 20.30 -18.02 15.82
N GLY A 143 19.04 -17.87 15.40
CA GLY A 143 18.39 -18.78 14.47
C GLY A 143 19.15 -18.92 13.14
N LEU A 144 19.74 -17.85 12.61
CA LEU A 144 20.52 -17.88 11.38
C LEU A 144 21.78 -18.75 11.48
N LYS A 145 22.45 -18.79 12.65
CA LYS A 145 23.62 -19.67 12.88
C LYS A 145 23.22 -21.15 12.85
N ARG A 146 21.97 -21.44 13.19
CA ARG A 146 21.43 -22.78 13.44
C ARG A 146 20.35 -23.18 12.44
N ILE A 147 20.24 -22.45 11.33
CA ILE A 147 19.14 -22.59 10.39
C ILE A 147 19.15 -23.97 9.71
N GLU A 148 20.33 -24.52 9.45
CA GLU A 148 20.50 -25.88 8.93
C GLU A 148 20.08 -26.93 9.98
N GLU A 149 20.40 -26.74 11.27
CA GLU A 149 19.94 -27.62 12.35
C GLU A 149 18.41 -27.57 12.51
N MET A 150 17.83 -26.36 12.55
CA MET A 150 16.39 -26.17 12.75
C MET A 150 15.57 -26.78 11.63
N LEU A 151 16.12 -26.74 10.41
CA LEU A 151 15.50 -27.31 9.21
C LEU A 151 15.97 -28.74 8.93
N SER A 152 16.86 -29.35 9.72
CA SER A 152 17.30 -30.73 9.49
C SER A 152 16.28 -31.71 10.06
N GLY A 153 15.57 -32.43 9.19
CA GLY A 153 14.57 -33.43 9.60
C GLY A 153 13.25 -32.85 10.12
N GLU A 154 13.00 -31.55 9.90
CA GLU A 154 11.70 -30.93 10.18
C GLU A 154 10.72 -31.21 9.03
N ASP A 155 9.74 -32.09 9.27
CA ASP A 155 8.73 -32.51 8.28
C ASP A 155 7.38 -31.80 8.46
N ASP A 156 7.25 -30.87 9.42
CA ASP A 156 6.08 -30.02 9.57
C ASP A 156 6.08 -28.89 8.52
N LEU A 157 5.05 -28.88 7.66
CA LEU A 157 4.93 -27.91 6.57
C LEU A 157 4.69 -26.48 7.08
N TYR A 158 3.90 -26.33 8.15
CA TYR A 158 3.66 -25.04 8.78
C TYR A 158 4.95 -24.46 9.34
N ILE A 159 5.71 -25.22 10.13
CA ILE A 159 6.96 -24.76 10.76
C ILE A 159 7.99 -24.33 9.70
N VAL A 160 8.25 -25.17 8.70
CA VAL A 160 9.23 -24.85 7.65
C VAL A 160 8.81 -23.60 6.86
N SER A 161 7.53 -23.48 6.52
CA SER A 161 7.03 -22.33 5.76
C SER A 161 7.11 -21.03 6.56
N ILE A 162 6.79 -21.06 7.86
CA ILE A 162 6.90 -19.88 8.74
C ILE A 162 8.36 -19.48 8.96
N ILE A 163 9.27 -20.44 9.21
CA ILE A 163 10.70 -20.14 9.34
C ILE A 163 11.22 -19.47 8.06
N PHE A 164 10.92 -20.05 6.88
CA PHE A 164 11.29 -19.44 5.61
C PHE A 164 10.70 -18.03 5.45
N TRP A 165 9.43 -17.83 5.81
CA TRP A 165 8.74 -16.56 5.65
C TRP A 165 9.31 -15.46 6.56
N VAL A 166 9.61 -15.76 7.82
CA VAL A 166 10.21 -14.78 8.74
C VAL A 166 11.61 -14.40 8.29
N PHE A 167 12.47 -15.37 7.97
CA PHE A 167 13.85 -15.07 7.53
C PHE A 167 13.86 -14.24 6.24
N ARG A 168 13.04 -14.59 5.24
CA ARG A 168 12.90 -13.79 4.00
C ARG A 168 12.34 -12.38 4.27
N SER A 169 11.35 -12.25 5.16
CA SER A 169 10.78 -10.95 5.53
C SER A 169 11.78 -10.02 6.23
N TYR A 170 12.80 -10.57 6.89
CA TYR A 170 13.90 -9.81 7.50
C TYR A 170 15.10 -9.61 6.55
N GLY A 171 14.98 -10.00 5.28
CA GLY A 171 16.00 -9.81 4.24
C GLY A 171 17.05 -10.92 4.17
N HIS A 172 16.90 -12.01 4.93
CA HIS A 172 17.81 -13.15 4.84
C HIS A 172 17.47 -14.03 3.64
N ASN A 173 18.42 -14.18 2.71
CA ASN A 173 18.25 -14.99 1.51
C ASN A 173 18.36 -16.50 1.79
N LEU A 174 17.37 -17.05 2.50
CA LEU A 174 17.29 -18.47 2.82
C LEU A 174 16.91 -19.28 1.58
N SER A 175 17.60 -20.41 1.32
CA SER A 175 17.34 -21.22 0.12
C SER A 175 15.95 -21.89 0.14
N PRO A 176 15.15 -21.81 -0.94
CA PRO A 176 13.85 -22.46 -1.02
C PRO A 176 13.97 -23.97 -1.28
N ASP A 177 15.19 -24.48 -1.49
CA ASP A 177 15.46 -25.92 -1.53
C ASP A 177 15.02 -26.66 -0.27
N VAL A 178 14.82 -25.93 0.84
CA VAL A 178 14.16 -26.44 2.04
C VAL A 178 12.85 -27.17 1.71
N PHE A 179 12.07 -26.67 0.74
CA PHE A 179 10.77 -27.25 0.37
C PHE A 179 10.90 -28.56 -0.45
N LYS A 180 12.10 -28.97 -0.90
CA LYS A 180 12.30 -30.23 -1.63
C LYS A 180 11.89 -31.47 -0.80
N ARG A 181 11.96 -31.40 0.54
CA ARG A 181 11.48 -32.47 1.46
C ARG A 181 9.99 -32.80 1.31
N PHE A 182 9.21 -31.82 0.88
CA PHE A 182 7.76 -31.95 0.69
C PHE A 182 7.39 -32.51 -0.68
N LYS A 183 8.37 -32.77 -1.55
CA LYS A 183 8.17 -33.47 -2.83
C LYS A 183 8.23 -34.99 -2.68
N GLY A 184 7.45 -35.69 -3.49
CA GLY A 184 7.51 -37.15 -3.65
C GLY A 184 8.53 -37.59 -4.70
N GLU A 185 8.64 -38.90 -4.90
CA GLU A 185 9.55 -39.51 -5.90
C GLU A 185 9.25 -39.07 -7.35
N ASN A 186 8.00 -38.67 -7.63
CA ASN A 186 7.57 -38.11 -8.91
C ASN A 186 8.05 -36.66 -9.14
N GLY A 187 8.71 -36.02 -8.16
CA GLY A 187 9.16 -34.64 -8.23
C GLY A 187 8.07 -33.59 -7.97
N ASN A 188 6.83 -33.98 -7.66
CA ASN A 188 5.73 -33.07 -7.30
C ASN A 188 5.57 -33.00 -5.78
N PHE A 189 4.94 -31.94 -5.27
CA PHE A 189 4.56 -31.85 -3.86
C PHE A 189 3.62 -33.02 -3.47
N LYS A 190 3.84 -33.59 -2.28
CA LYS A 190 3.10 -34.76 -1.77
C LYS A 190 1.63 -34.40 -1.54
N GLU A 191 0.70 -35.13 -2.16
CA GLU A 191 -0.74 -34.87 -2.04
C GLU A 191 -1.27 -34.95 -0.60
N CYS A 192 -0.65 -35.76 0.27
CA CYS A 192 -1.01 -35.87 1.69
C CYS A 192 -0.82 -34.56 2.48
N LEU A 193 -0.06 -33.58 1.97
CA LEU A 193 0.09 -32.26 2.59
C LEU A 193 -1.22 -31.46 2.57
N ALA A 194 -2.16 -31.81 1.70
CA ALA A 194 -3.47 -31.16 1.61
C ALA A 194 -4.32 -31.32 2.87
N GLU A 195 -4.01 -32.29 3.74
CA GLU A 195 -4.67 -32.47 5.03
C GLU A 195 -4.30 -31.35 6.03
N ASP A 196 -3.08 -30.81 5.95
CA ASP A 196 -2.65 -29.67 6.77
C ASP A 196 -3.03 -28.33 6.12
N THR A 197 -4.26 -27.90 6.36
CA THR A 197 -4.76 -26.60 5.87
C THR A 197 -3.94 -25.40 6.41
N LYS A 198 -3.31 -25.50 7.60
CA LYS A 198 -2.49 -24.40 8.15
C LYS A 198 -1.14 -24.35 7.45
N GLY A 199 -0.48 -25.48 7.24
CA GLY A 199 0.76 -25.58 6.47
C GLY A 199 0.59 -25.19 5.01
N ILE A 200 -0.48 -25.59 4.34
CA ILE A 200 -0.78 -25.18 2.96
C ILE A 200 -0.95 -23.65 2.86
N LEU A 201 -1.63 -23.02 3.83
CA LEU A 201 -1.77 -21.56 3.88
C LEU A 201 -0.43 -20.85 4.16
N SER A 202 0.38 -21.37 5.08
CA SER A 202 1.73 -20.83 5.35
C SER A 202 2.67 -21.01 4.16
N LEU A 203 2.59 -22.13 3.42
CA LEU A 203 3.36 -22.36 2.20
C LEU A 203 2.93 -21.40 1.08
N TYR A 204 1.63 -21.13 0.94
CA TYR A 204 1.13 -20.11 0.03
C TYR A 204 1.77 -18.75 0.33
N GLU A 205 1.75 -18.29 1.59
CA GLU A 205 2.36 -17.02 1.97
C GLU A 205 3.88 -17.02 1.78
N ALA A 206 4.56 -18.13 2.09
CA ALA A 206 6.01 -18.29 1.90
C ALA A 206 6.40 -18.18 0.42
N ALA A 207 5.65 -18.80 -0.48
CA ALA A 207 5.98 -18.87 -1.89
C ALA A 207 5.77 -17.53 -2.64
N GLN A 208 5.03 -16.58 -2.06
CA GLN A 208 4.87 -15.22 -2.60
C GLN A 208 6.17 -14.37 -2.57
N MET A 209 7.18 -14.79 -1.80
CA MET A 209 8.52 -14.16 -1.75
C MET A 209 9.52 -14.77 -2.75
N GLY A 210 9.04 -15.57 -3.70
CA GLY A 210 9.90 -16.17 -4.72
C GLY A 210 10.53 -15.16 -5.66
N THR A 211 11.66 -15.56 -6.23
CA THR A 211 12.45 -14.81 -7.23
C THR A 211 12.37 -15.48 -8.61
N MET A 212 12.93 -14.87 -9.66
CA MET A 212 12.85 -15.42 -11.03
C MET A 212 13.59 -16.76 -11.19
N THR A 213 14.53 -17.07 -10.29
CA THR A 213 15.34 -18.29 -10.30
C THR A 213 14.78 -19.42 -9.43
N GLU A 214 13.68 -19.20 -8.71
CA GLU A 214 13.22 -20.07 -7.62
C GLU A 214 11.96 -20.86 -7.99
N TYR A 215 12.05 -21.62 -9.09
CA TYR A 215 10.94 -22.37 -9.69
C TYR A 215 10.18 -23.30 -8.71
N ILE A 216 10.83 -23.79 -7.65
CA ILE A 216 10.17 -24.59 -6.61
C ILE A 216 9.06 -23.83 -5.89
N LEU A 217 9.14 -22.49 -5.81
CA LEU A 217 8.11 -21.64 -5.22
C LEU A 217 6.95 -21.41 -6.20
N ASP A 218 7.20 -21.38 -7.51
CA ASP A 218 6.15 -21.35 -8.54
C ASP A 218 5.36 -22.67 -8.58
N GLU A 219 6.06 -23.80 -8.45
CA GLU A 219 5.46 -25.12 -8.27
C GLU A 219 4.66 -25.19 -6.96
N ALA A 220 5.18 -24.62 -5.87
CA ALA A 220 4.48 -24.54 -4.59
C ALA A 220 3.19 -23.69 -4.69
N LEU A 221 3.24 -22.51 -5.32
CA LEU A 221 2.07 -21.68 -5.57
C LEU A 221 1.01 -22.43 -6.40
N SER A 222 1.44 -23.10 -7.47
CA SER A 222 0.55 -23.90 -8.32
C SER A 222 -0.11 -25.05 -7.54
N PHE A 223 0.66 -25.72 -6.68
CA PHE A 223 0.17 -26.78 -5.80
C PHE A 223 -0.85 -26.25 -4.79
N VAL A 224 -0.49 -25.26 -3.95
CA VAL A 224 -1.38 -24.77 -2.88
C VAL A 224 -2.66 -24.13 -3.41
N LEU A 225 -2.62 -23.41 -4.53
CA LEU A 225 -3.81 -22.82 -5.15
C LEU A 225 -4.83 -23.91 -5.55
N SER A 226 -4.35 -25.05 -6.04
CA SER A 226 -5.22 -26.18 -6.44
C SER A 226 -6.01 -26.80 -5.27
N TYR A 227 -5.61 -26.54 -4.01
CA TYR A 227 -6.35 -26.96 -2.81
C TYR A 227 -7.11 -25.79 -2.14
N LEU A 228 -6.49 -24.62 -2.03
CA LEU A 228 -7.09 -23.46 -1.35
C LEU A 228 -8.30 -22.90 -2.10
N GLU A 229 -8.27 -22.85 -3.44
CA GLU A 229 -9.42 -22.36 -4.22
C GLU A 229 -10.67 -23.25 -4.07
N PRO A 230 -10.59 -24.60 -4.19
CA PRO A 230 -11.72 -25.47 -3.88
C PRO A 230 -12.21 -25.36 -2.43
N LEU A 231 -11.30 -25.25 -1.44
CA LEU A 231 -11.66 -25.17 -0.01
C LEU A 231 -12.52 -23.95 0.32
N VAL A 232 -12.23 -22.80 -0.31
CA VAL A 232 -13.06 -21.58 -0.16
C VAL A 232 -14.41 -21.74 -0.88
N ALA A 233 -14.47 -22.48 -1.99
CA ALA A 233 -15.72 -22.73 -2.70
C ALA A 233 -16.64 -23.75 -1.98
N SER A 234 -16.07 -24.71 -1.24
CA SER A 234 -16.79 -25.80 -0.57
C SER A 234 -17.24 -25.49 0.87
N TRP A 235 -16.68 -24.47 1.52
CA TRP A 235 -16.93 -24.11 2.93
C TRP A 235 -16.65 -25.26 3.93
N THR A 236 -15.72 -26.16 3.61
CA THR A 236 -15.47 -27.39 4.39
C THR A 236 -14.51 -27.23 5.57
N CYS A 237 -13.91 -26.05 5.78
CA CYS A 237 -13.04 -25.75 6.92
C CYS A 237 -13.74 -24.86 7.96
N GLN A 238 -13.13 -24.67 9.14
CA GLN A 238 -13.73 -23.84 10.19
C GLN A 238 -13.96 -22.39 9.71
N PRO A 239 -15.06 -21.70 10.10
CA PRO A 239 -15.45 -20.42 9.49
C PRO A 239 -14.39 -19.31 9.54
N HIS A 240 -13.62 -19.22 10.64
CA HIS A 240 -12.54 -18.23 10.76
C HIS A 240 -11.34 -18.57 9.87
N LEU A 241 -11.02 -19.86 9.69
CA LEU A 241 -9.95 -20.32 8.80
C LEU A 241 -10.34 -20.13 7.34
N SER A 242 -11.61 -20.42 6.98
CA SER A 242 -12.16 -20.13 5.66
C SER A 242 -12.05 -18.64 5.31
N ARG A 243 -12.37 -17.75 6.26
CA ARG A 243 -12.19 -16.31 6.10
C ARG A 243 -10.72 -15.92 5.91
N ARG A 244 -9.80 -16.49 6.72
CA ARG A 244 -8.36 -16.24 6.61
C ARG A 244 -7.82 -16.65 5.23
N ILE A 245 -8.19 -17.83 4.73
CA ILE A 245 -7.81 -18.31 3.39
C ILE A 245 -8.38 -17.38 2.31
N GLN A 246 -9.67 -17.02 2.38
CA GLN A 246 -10.29 -16.11 1.40
C GLN A 246 -9.58 -14.74 1.36
N LYS A 247 -9.12 -14.23 2.51
CA LYS A 247 -8.34 -13.00 2.59
C LYS A 247 -6.95 -13.15 1.98
N ALA A 248 -6.22 -14.20 2.31
CA ALA A 248 -4.89 -14.48 1.77
C ALA A 248 -4.90 -14.70 0.24
N LEU A 249 -5.89 -15.43 -0.28
CA LEU A 249 -6.07 -15.61 -1.73
C LEU A 249 -6.41 -14.30 -2.46
N GLY A 250 -7.13 -13.39 -1.80
CA GLY A 250 -7.42 -12.07 -2.36
C GLY A 250 -6.22 -11.12 -2.31
N GLN A 251 -5.46 -11.15 -1.21
CA GLN A 251 -4.25 -10.35 -0.98
C GLN A 251 -3.30 -11.08 -0.01
N PRO A 252 -2.18 -11.69 -0.47
CA PRO A 252 -1.25 -12.40 0.39
C PRO A 252 -0.53 -11.47 1.36
N GLN A 253 -0.27 -11.92 2.59
CA GLN A 253 0.37 -11.20 3.69
C GLN A 253 1.69 -10.49 3.31
N HIS A 254 2.53 -11.09 2.45
CA HIS A 254 3.79 -10.44 1.97
C HIS A 254 3.52 -9.19 1.12
N ARG A 255 2.48 -9.25 0.27
CA ARG A 255 2.04 -8.12 -0.57
C ARG A 255 1.19 -7.13 0.22
N ASN A 256 0.43 -7.63 1.19
CA ASN A 256 -0.57 -6.91 1.98
C ASN A 256 -0.02 -6.27 3.27
N MET A 257 1.25 -5.83 3.34
CA MET A 257 1.70 -4.93 4.44
C MET A 257 1.24 -3.48 4.22
N GLU A 258 0.04 -3.36 3.69
CA GLU A 258 -0.58 -2.16 3.14
C GLU A 258 -1.40 -1.45 4.18
N ILE A 259 -2.07 -2.26 4.98
CA ILE A 259 -2.77 -1.85 6.17
C ILE A 259 -2.48 -2.96 7.16
N LEU A 260 -1.22 -2.98 7.64
CA LEU A 260 -0.70 -3.94 8.63
C LEU A 260 -1.65 -4.07 9.83
N ILE A 261 -2.38 -2.99 10.13
CA ILE A 261 -3.50 -2.93 11.06
C ILE A 261 -4.76 -3.68 10.64
N LEU A 262 -5.28 -3.56 9.41
CA LEU A 262 -6.51 -4.29 9.05
C LEU A 262 -6.23 -5.78 8.89
N VAL A 263 -5.03 -6.12 8.42
CA VAL A 263 -4.50 -7.49 8.49
C VAL A 263 -4.41 -7.91 9.96
N ALA A 264 -3.82 -7.11 10.85
CA ALA A 264 -3.77 -7.40 12.28
C ALA A 264 -5.16 -7.44 12.95
N MET A 265 -6.15 -6.65 12.53
CA MET A 265 -7.52 -6.70 13.07
C MET A 265 -8.19 -8.02 12.73
N GLU A 266 -8.13 -8.43 11.46
CA GLU A 266 -8.67 -9.73 11.05
C GLU A 266 -7.84 -10.88 11.63
N TYR A 267 -6.53 -10.70 11.84
CA TYR A 267 -5.68 -11.68 12.51
C TYR A 267 -5.93 -11.76 14.02
N ILE A 268 -6.20 -10.65 14.71
CA ILE A 268 -6.62 -10.59 16.13
C ILE A 268 -7.97 -11.31 16.27
N ARG A 269 -8.92 -11.06 15.35
CA ARG A 269 -10.22 -11.74 15.28
C ARG A 269 -10.09 -13.24 14.98
N PHE A 270 -9.10 -13.63 14.19
CA PHE A 270 -8.75 -15.04 13.93
C PHE A 270 -8.11 -15.69 15.17
N TYR A 271 -7.10 -15.05 15.76
CA TYR A 271 -6.33 -15.54 16.90
C TYR A 271 -7.19 -15.71 18.16
N GLU A 272 -8.17 -14.82 18.39
CA GLU A 272 -9.16 -14.97 19.47
C GLU A 272 -10.06 -16.23 19.32
N GLN A 273 -10.13 -16.82 18.12
CA GLN A 273 -10.91 -18.02 17.84
C GLN A 273 -10.05 -19.29 17.72
N GLU A 274 -8.72 -19.17 17.75
CA GLU A 274 -7.80 -20.32 17.68
C GLU A 274 -7.78 -21.08 19.02
N GLU A 275 -7.67 -22.41 18.95
CA GLU A 275 -7.50 -23.21 20.16
C GLU A 275 -6.12 -22.95 20.81
N GLY A 276 -6.12 -22.67 22.12
CA GLY A 276 -4.88 -22.45 22.88
C GLY A 276 -4.27 -21.05 22.78
N TYR A 277 -5.00 -20.03 22.27
CA TYR A 277 -4.49 -18.65 22.20
C TYR A 277 -4.05 -18.10 23.57
N ASP A 278 -2.93 -17.39 23.60
CA ASP A 278 -2.48 -16.67 24.79
C ASP A 278 -3.29 -15.39 25.02
N LYS A 279 -3.84 -15.25 26.23
CA LYS A 279 -4.72 -14.15 26.63
C LYS A 279 -3.98 -12.83 26.87
N THR A 280 -2.73 -12.90 27.33
CA THR A 280 -1.91 -11.71 27.57
C THR A 280 -1.47 -11.11 26.25
N LEU A 281 -1.05 -11.93 25.29
CA LEU A 281 -0.73 -11.49 23.93
C LEU A 281 -1.96 -10.95 23.18
N LEU A 282 -3.11 -11.62 23.28
CA LEU A 282 -4.34 -11.12 22.67
C LEU A 282 -4.76 -9.76 23.27
N MET A 283 -4.64 -9.60 24.59
CA MET A 283 -4.92 -8.32 25.26
C MET A 283 -3.94 -7.23 24.79
N PHE A 284 -2.64 -7.55 24.73
CA PHE A 284 -1.61 -6.63 24.25
C PHE A 284 -1.90 -6.14 22.82
N ALA A 285 -2.21 -7.05 21.90
CA ALA A 285 -2.55 -6.72 20.52
C ALA A 285 -3.82 -5.86 20.40
N LYS A 286 -4.86 -6.14 21.20
CA LYS A 286 -6.10 -5.33 21.24
C LYS A 286 -5.88 -3.93 21.79
N LEU A 287 -5.13 -3.79 22.88
CA LEU A 287 -4.80 -2.48 23.46
C LEU A 287 -3.92 -1.67 22.49
N ASN A 288 -2.93 -2.32 21.87
CA ASN A 288 -2.06 -1.68 20.88
C ASN A 288 -2.86 -1.19 19.66
N PHE A 289 -3.75 -2.03 19.12
CA PHE A 289 -4.61 -1.64 18.01
C PHE A 289 -5.47 -0.41 18.36
N LYS A 290 -6.11 -0.38 19.53
CA LYS A 290 -6.92 0.78 19.94
C LYS A 290 -6.08 2.05 20.15
N TYR A 291 -4.90 1.92 20.76
CA TYR A 291 -3.95 3.02 20.92
C TYR A 291 -3.58 3.63 19.56
N LEU A 292 -3.29 2.78 18.57
CA LEU A 292 -2.97 3.20 17.20
C LEU A 292 -4.16 3.90 16.51
N GLN A 293 -5.40 3.41 16.64
CA GLN A 293 -6.59 4.10 16.10
C GLN A 293 -6.71 5.54 16.61
N LEU A 294 -6.59 5.75 17.94
CA LEU A 294 -6.64 7.10 18.54
C LEU A 294 -5.49 7.99 18.05
N HIS A 295 -4.29 7.41 17.91
CA HIS A 295 -3.11 8.10 17.40
C HIS A 295 -3.30 8.58 15.95
N TYR A 296 -3.81 7.74 15.04
CA TYR A 296 -4.07 8.16 13.65
C TYR A 296 -5.26 9.10 13.53
N LEU A 297 -6.26 9.00 14.42
CA LEU A 297 -7.36 9.97 14.45
C LEU A 297 -6.85 11.37 14.84
N GLN A 298 -5.87 11.45 15.75
CA GLN A 298 -5.18 12.70 16.08
C GLN A 298 -4.42 13.28 14.88
N GLU A 299 -3.71 12.43 14.12
CA GLU A 299 -3.02 12.82 12.88
C GLU A 299 -4.01 13.31 11.82
N LEU A 300 -5.07 12.54 11.57
CA LEU A 300 -6.12 12.86 10.60
C LEU A 300 -6.85 14.16 10.96
N LYS A 301 -7.09 14.43 12.25
CA LYS A 301 -7.63 15.70 12.74
C LYS A 301 -6.70 16.88 12.46
N GLY A 302 -5.38 16.69 12.62
CA GLY A 302 -4.37 17.69 12.24
C GLY A 302 -4.34 17.95 10.73
N LEU A 303 -4.33 16.87 9.94
CA LEU A 303 -4.37 16.93 8.48
C LEU A 303 -5.66 17.56 7.95
N SER A 304 -6.81 17.29 8.56
CA SER A 304 -8.11 17.88 8.17
C SER A 304 -8.13 19.40 8.38
N LYS A 305 -7.51 19.90 9.45
CA LYS A 305 -7.34 21.33 9.68
C LYS A 305 -6.43 21.97 8.63
N TRP A 306 -5.24 21.39 8.43
CA TRP A 306 -4.31 21.84 7.38
C TRP A 306 -4.98 21.86 6.00
N TYR A 307 -5.74 20.83 5.66
CA TYR A 307 -6.46 20.74 4.39
C TYR A 307 -7.54 21.83 4.25
N LYS A 308 -8.29 22.12 5.33
CA LYS A 308 -9.26 23.22 5.34
C LYS A 308 -8.62 24.59 5.26
N GLU A 309 -7.46 24.79 5.90
CA GLU A 309 -6.68 26.05 5.86
C GLU A 309 -6.17 26.39 4.45
N LYS A 310 -5.98 25.41 3.57
CA LYS A 310 -5.63 25.65 2.15
C LYS A 310 -6.82 26.10 1.31
N ASP A 311 -8.06 25.93 1.78
CA ASP A 311 -9.29 26.38 1.11
C ASP A 311 -9.40 25.95 -0.36
N PHE A 312 -9.08 24.67 -0.63
CA PHE A 312 -9.13 24.09 -1.98
C PHE A 312 -10.50 24.25 -2.64
N GLU A 313 -11.59 24.16 -1.87
CA GLU A 313 -12.98 24.30 -2.36
C GLU A 313 -13.27 25.65 -3.02
N SER A 314 -12.60 26.72 -2.55
CA SER A 314 -12.80 28.08 -3.07
C SER A 314 -11.78 28.47 -4.14
N ASN A 315 -10.61 27.84 -4.15
CA ASN A 315 -9.49 28.19 -5.02
C ASN A 315 -9.31 27.25 -6.24
N LEU A 316 -9.84 26.03 -6.17
CA LEU A 316 -9.75 25.04 -7.24
C LEU A 316 -11.11 24.76 -7.90
N PRO A 317 -11.15 24.59 -9.24
CA PRO A 317 -12.31 24.07 -9.96
C PRO A 317 -12.83 22.72 -9.41
N PRO A 318 -14.13 22.39 -9.56
CA PRO A 318 -14.76 21.17 -9.02
C PRO A 318 -14.44 19.89 -9.82
N TYR A 319 -13.20 19.77 -10.30
CA TYR A 319 -12.65 18.66 -11.08
C TYR A 319 -11.46 17.99 -10.38
N TYR A 320 -10.83 18.65 -9.41
CA TYR A 320 -9.79 18.08 -8.57
C TYR A 320 -10.39 17.06 -7.59
N ARG A 321 -9.68 15.94 -7.38
CA ARG A 321 -10.10 14.83 -6.51
C ARG A 321 -9.78 15.14 -5.05
N ASP A 322 -10.83 15.35 -4.26
CA ASP A 322 -10.73 15.46 -2.80
C ASP A 322 -10.61 14.08 -2.14
N ARG A 323 -9.39 13.64 -1.83
CA ARG A 323 -9.07 12.26 -1.38
C ARG A 323 -8.02 12.19 -0.25
N PHE A 324 -7.87 13.24 0.55
CA PHE A 324 -6.79 13.28 1.56
C PHE A 324 -6.96 12.25 2.70
N VAL A 325 -8.20 11.83 2.99
CA VAL A 325 -8.49 10.79 4.00
C VAL A 325 -8.04 9.42 3.50
N GLU A 326 -8.36 9.11 2.23
CA GLU A 326 -7.93 7.91 1.52
C GLU A 326 -6.39 7.83 1.44
N MET A 327 -5.72 8.96 1.16
CA MET A 327 -4.25 9.06 1.17
C MET A 327 -3.66 8.76 2.55
N HIS A 328 -4.29 9.23 3.62
CA HIS A 328 -3.85 8.94 4.98
C HIS A 328 -3.98 7.45 5.32
N VAL A 329 -5.02 6.75 4.82
CA VAL A 329 -5.14 5.29 4.94
C VAL A 329 -3.99 4.57 4.25
N VAL A 330 -3.59 5.00 3.04
CA VAL A 330 -2.41 4.42 2.37
C VAL A 330 -1.13 4.69 3.15
N ALA A 331 -1.00 5.86 3.79
CA ALA A 331 0.12 6.16 4.67
C ALA A 331 0.16 5.28 5.95
N LEU A 332 -0.97 4.68 6.39
CA LEU A 332 -0.99 3.75 7.54
C LEU A 332 -0.20 2.45 7.31
N ALA A 333 0.28 2.19 6.09
CA ALA A 333 1.28 1.14 5.82
C ALA A 333 2.51 1.27 6.74
N TYR A 334 2.86 2.50 7.14
CA TYR A 334 3.84 2.78 8.19
C TYR A 334 3.16 2.74 9.55
N LEU A 335 3.08 1.53 10.13
CA LEU A 335 2.34 1.22 11.35
C LEU A 335 2.74 2.08 12.57
N GLU A 336 4.03 2.15 12.86
CA GLU A 336 4.54 2.50 14.20
C GLU A 336 4.19 3.94 14.64
N PRO A 337 3.96 4.21 15.94
CA PRO A 337 3.72 5.57 16.44
C PRO A 337 4.82 6.55 16.02
N ASN A 338 6.09 6.12 16.07
CA ASN A 338 7.27 6.90 15.69
C ASN A 338 7.24 7.39 14.23
N HIS A 339 6.52 6.70 13.34
CA HIS A 339 6.32 7.11 11.94
C HIS A 339 5.24 8.20 11.75
N SER A 340 4.77 8.85 12.83
CA SER A 340 3.75 9.93 12.78
C SER A 340 4.06 11.02 11.75
N ARG A 341 5.27 11.61 11.84
CA ARG A 341 5.72 12.62 10.89
C ARG A 341 5.77 12.09 9.46
N LEU A 342 6.22 10.85 9.28
CA LEU A 342 6.27 10.19 7.98
C LEU A 342 4.88 10.13 7.36
N ARG A 343 3.87 9.67 8.10
CA ARG A 343 2.47 9.61 7.63
C ARG A 343 1.90 10.98 7.28
N ILE A 344 2.12 11.98 8.14
CA ILE A 344 1.66 13.36 7.92
C ILE A 344 2.31 13.96 6.67
N MET A 345 3.64 13.85 6.53
CA MET A 345 4.37 14.38 5.37
C MET A 345 3.98 13.64 4.09
N LEU A 346 3.90 12.30 4.10
CA LEU A 346 3.45 11.53 2.94
C LEU A 346 2.03 11.89 2.52
N THR A 347 1.10 12.09 3.45
CA THR A 347 -0.27 12.50 3.10
C THR A 347 -0.27 13.86 2.40
N LYS A 348 0.51 14.84 2.88
CA LYS A 348 0.70 16.12 2.19
C LYS A 348 1.35 15.96 0.81
N MET A 349 2.31 15.04 0.67
CA MET A 349 2.94 14.72 -0.62
C MET A 349 1.97 14.05 -1.60
N PHE A 350 1.08 13.17 -1.16
CA PHE A 350 0.05 12.58 -2.00
C PHE A 350 -0.99 13.62 -2.44
N VAL A 351 -1.33 14.60 -1.60
CA VAL A 351 -2.14 15.75 -2.01
C VAL A 351 -1.40 16.56 -3.09
N LEU A 352 -0.10 16.85 -2.93
CA LEU A 352 0.69 17.51 -3.98
C LEU A 352 0.69 16.73 -5.30
N GLN A 353 0.80 15.39 -5.26
CA GLN A 353 0.77 14.52 -6.44
C GLN A 353 -0.59 14.60 -7.16
N ILE A 354 -1.72 14.44 -6.45
CA ILE A 354 -3.04 14.52 -7.08
C ILE A 354 -3.36 15.93 -7.59
N ILE A 355 -2.93 17.00 -6.89
CA ILE A 355 -3.09 18.36 -7.41
C ILE A 355 -2.30 18.54 -8.72
N LEU A 356 -1.06 18.02 -8.82
CA LEU A 356 -0.29 18.08 -10.06
C LEU A 356 -0.95 17.27 -11.20
N ASP A 357 -1.32 16.01 -10.94
CA ASP A 357 -1.97 15.10 -11.88
C ASP A 357 -3.31 15.65 -12.39
N ASP A 358 -4.22 16.06 -11.50
CA ASP A 358 -5.51 16.65 -11.90
C ASP A 358 -5.34 17.99 -12.63
N THR A 359 -4.30 18.78 -12.34
CA THR A 359 -3.97 19.93 -13.19
C THR A 359 -3.61 19.47 -14.60
N CYS A 360 -2.74 18.47 -14.75
CA CYS A 360 -2.15 18.08 -16.03
C CYS A 360 -3.04 17.21 -16.93
N ASP A 361 -3.81 16.27 -16.36
CA ASP A 361 -4.65 15.32 -17.10
C ASP A 361 -6.15 15.73 -17.16
N ARG A 362 -6.62 16.54 -16.20
CA ARG A 362 -8.08 16.80 -16.05
C ARG A 362 -8.54 18.24 -16.23
N TYR A 363 -7.66 19.25 -16.19
CA TYR A 363 -8.14 20.64 -16.20
C TYR A 363 -7.38 21.64 -17.06
N ALA A 364 -6.04 21.64 -17.00
CA ALA A 364 -5.23 22.63 -17.70
C ALA A 364 -5.07 22.29 -19.19
N SER A 365 -5.06 23.32 -20.04
CA SER A 365 -4.60 23.23 -21.42
C SER A 365 -3.08 22.99 -21.46
N LEU A 366 -2.55 22.46 -22.57
CA LEU A 366 -1.12 22.18 -22.68
C LEU A 366 -0.24 23.41 -22.37
N ARG A 367 -0.66 24.62 -22.76
CA ARG A 367 0.07 25.87 -22.48
C ARG A 367 0.16 26.20 -20.99
N GLU A 368 -0.91 25.94 -20.24
CA GLU A 368 -0.96 26.10 -18.79
C GLU A 368 -0.06 25.06 -18.10
N VAL A 369 -0.06 23.80 -18.60
CA VAL A 369 0.84 22.74 -18.12
C VAL A 369 2.31 23.06 -18.44
N GLU A 370 2.61 23.59 -19.63
CA GLU A 370 3.95 24.08 -19.97
C GLU A 370 4.39 25.22 -19.06
N SER A 371 3.48 26.15 -18.71
CA SER A 371 3.78 27.21 -17.76
C SER A 371 4.06 26.68 -16.34
N LEU A 372 3.26 25.71 -15.87
CA LEU A 372 3.45 25.03 -14.59
C LEU A 372 4.82 24.34 -14.53
N ALA A 373 5.14 23.55 -15.56
CA ALA A 373 6.41 22.86 -15.67
C ALA A 373 7.61 23.81 -15.70
N ASN A 374 7.50 24.93 -16.43
CA ASN A 374 8.55 25.95 -16.47
C ASN A 374 8.76 26.65 -15.12
N ALA A 375 7.71 26.91 -14.34
CA ALA A 375 7.82 27.47 -13.00
C ALA A 375 8.49 26.50 -12.02
N ILE A 376 8.09 25.22 -12.04
CA ILE A 376 8.67 24.16 -11.21
C ILE A 376 10.12 23.85 -11.59
N GLU A 377 10.47 23.83 -12.88
CA GLU A 377 11.85 23.58 -13.31
C GLU A 377 12.81 24.70 -12.85
N ARG A 378 12.38 25.97 -12.95
CA ARG A 378 13.13 27.13 -12.39
C ARG A 378 13.22 27.10 -10.87
N TRP A 379 12.17 26.63 -10.20
CA TRP A 379 12.03 26.65 -8.74
C TRP A 379 12.11 28.07 -8.14
N ASP A 380 11.43 29.02 -8.80
CA ASP A 380 11.41 30.44 -8.44
C ASP A 380 9.96 30.97 -8.43
N LEU A 381 9.60 31.74 -7.40
CA LEU A 381 8.29 32.35 -7.20
C LEU A 381 8.21 33.81 -7.67
N ASP A 382 9.34 34.47 -7.93
CA ASP A 382 9.40 35.92 -8.19
C ASP A 382 9.10 36.30 -9.66
N ASP A 383 8.81 35.32 -10.53
CA ASP A 383 8.40 35.52 -11.93
C ASP A 383 6.94 36.07 -12.02
N PRO A 384 6.60 37.02 -12.91
CA PRO A 384 5.27 37.62 -12.96
C PRO A 384 4.14 36.63 -13.31
N MET A 385 3.57 36.04 -12.27
CA MET A 385 2.36 35.21 -12.30
C MET A 385 1.11 35.96 -12.79
N ASP A 386 1.21 37.27 -13.05
CA ASP A 386 0.11 38.16 -13.44
C ASP A 386 -0.67 37.70 -14.66
N GLY A 387 -0.01 37.03 -15.62
CA GLY A 387 -0.66 36.47 -16.82
C GLY A 387 -1.36 35.12 -16.66
N GLN A 388 -1.24 34.44 -15.51
CA GLN A 388 -1.81 33.10 -15.32
C GLN A 388 -3.26 33.14 -14.79
N PRO A 389 -4.06 32.08 -15.01
CA PRO A 389 -5.37 31.93 -14.37
C PRO A 389 -5.24 31.77 -12.85
N ASN A 390 -6.25 32.22 -12.08
CA ASN A 390 -6.19 32.24 -10.62
C ASN A 390 -5.97 30.85 -10.00
N TYR A 391 -6.62 29.81 -10.53
CA TYR A 391 -6.44 28.43 -10.04
C TYR A 391 -4.99 27.98 -10.19
N LEU A 392 -4.31 28.35 -11.29
CA LEU A 392 -2.93 27.94 -11.55
C LEU A 392 -1.93 28.69 -10.67
N LYS A 393 -2.21 29.97 -10.37
CA LYS A 393 -1.45 30.73 -9.35
C LYS A 393 -1.55 30.06 -7.98
N PHE A 394 -2.75 29.60 -7.62
CA PHE A 394 -2.97 28.86 -6.38
C PHE A 394 -2.22 27.52 -6.38
N VAL A 395 -2.31 26.71 -7.44
CA VAL A 395 -1.59 25.42 -7.55
C VAL A 395 -0.08 25.61 -7.36
N ILE A 396 0.52 26.56 -8.10
CA ILE A 396 1.96 26.85 -7.98
C ILE A 396 2.30 27.29 -6.56
N LYS A 397 1.57 28.26 -6.01
CA LYS A 397 1.81 28.72 -4.63
C LYS A 397 1.68 27.59 -3.61
N PHE A 398 0.65 26.75 -3.71
CA PHE A 398 0.42 25.62 -2.81
C PHE A 398 1.58 24.61 -2.84
N ILE A 399 2.15 24.35 -4.02
CA ILE A 399 3.34 23.50 -4.17
C ILE A 399 4.50 24.09 -3.37
N PHE A 400 4.91 25.33 -3.66
CA PHE A 400 6.05 25.96 -2.98
C PHE A 400 5.81 26.13 -1.47
N ASP A 401 4.64 26.59 -1.05
CA ASP A 401 4.28 26.72 0.38
C ASP A 401 4.44 25.39 1.13
N THR A 402 4.06 24.27 0.49
CA THR A 402 4.17 22.92 1.09
C THR A 402 5.62 22.42 1.13
N PHE A 403 6.43 22.69 0.10
CA PHE A 403 7.86 22.39 0.16
C PHE A 403 8.60 23.25 1.19
N GLN A 404 8.19 24.50 1.41
CA GLN A 404 8.69 25.33 2.51
C GLN A 404 8.23 24.82 3.89
N GLU A 405 7.04 24.22 4.01
CA GLU A 405 6.65 23.50 5.23
C GLU A 405 7.62 22.33 5.51
N PHE A 406 7.97 21.55 4.48
CA PHE A 406 8.95 20.47 4.61
C PHE A 406 10.36 20.97 4.92
N GLU A 407 10.78 22.10 4.34
CA GLU A 407 12.07 22.73 4.63
C GLU A 407 12.17 23.12 6.11
N ARG A 408 11.15 23.79 6.65
CA ARG A 408 11.10 24.15 8.07
C ARG A 408 11.14 22.93 9.00
N GLU A 409 10.50 21.83 8.60
CA GLU A 409 10.46 20.57 9.36
C GLU A 409 11.82 19.84 9.41
N VAL A 410 12.67 19.98 8.38
CA VAL A 410 13.97 19.27 8.30
C VAL A 410 15.21 20.18 8.43
N ALA A 411 15.03 21.49 8.63
CA ALA A 411 16.12 22.47 8.63
C ALA A 411 17.20 22.22 9.69
N SER A 412 16.84 21.62 10.83
CA SER A 412 17.77 21.30 11.93
C SER A 412 18.44 19.92 11.81
N GLU A 413 18.08 19.12 10.80
CA GLU A 413 18.49 17.72 10.70
C GLU A 413 19.73 17.55 9.81
N LEU A 414 20.64 16.66 10.22
CA LEU A 414 21.82 16.32 9.45
C LEU A 414 21.40 15.73 8.09
N GLY A 415 21.85 16.35 6.99
CA GLY A 415 21.45 15.98 5.63
C GLY A 415 19.99 16.29 5.27
N GLY A 416 19.23 16.99 6.13
CA GLY A 416 17.81 17.32 5.89
C GLY A 416 17.59 18.16 4.64
N SER A 417 18.35 19.25 4.48
CA SER A 417 18.33 20.09 3.28
C SER A 417 18.79 19.32 2.02
N TYR A 418 19.77 18.40 2.16
CA TYR A 418 20.25 17.57 1.05
C TYR A 418 19.17 16.60 0.55
N SER A 419 18.49 15.89 1.46
CA SER A 419 17.40 14.99 1.07
C SER A 419 16.22 15.75 0.48
N LEU A 420 15.85 16.89 1.06
CA LEU A 420 14.77 17.73 0.51
C LEU A 420 15.09 18.23 -0.89
N LYS A 421 16.32 18.69 -1.13
CA LYS A 421 16.77 19.09 -2.47
C LYS A 421 16.70 17.94 -3.47
N ALA A 422 17.07 16.72 -3.05
CA ALA A 422 16.91 15.54 -3.90
C ALA A 422 15.44 15.25 -4.23
N THR A 423 14.54 15.36 -3.24
CA THR A 423 13.08 15.21 -3.42
C THR A 423 12.48 16.29 -4.34
N ILE A 424 13.00 17.53 -4.32
CA ILE A 424 12.61 18.60 -5.24
C ILE A 424 13.00 18.26 -6.69
N GLU A 425 14.20 17.74 -6.92
CA GLU A 425 14.63 17.32 -8.26
C GLU A 425 13.79 16.14 -8.79
N GLU A 426 13.35 15.24 -7.92
CA GLU A 426 12.38 14.19 -8.27
C GLU A 426 10.98 14.74 -8.57
N PHE A 427 10.53 15.78 -7.88
CA PHE A 427 9.29 16.49 -8.20
C PHE A 427 9.36 17.21 -9.56
N LYS A 428 10.52 17.76 -9.94
CA LYS A 428 10.76 18.28 -11.30
C LYS A 428 10.70 17.17 -12.36
N ARG A 429 11.30 16.00 -12.08
CA ARG A 429 11.19 14.81 -12.97
C ARG A 429 9.73 14.38 -13.16
N LEU A 430 8.95 14.31 -12.08
CA LEU A 430 7.52 14.02 -12.09
C LEU A 430 6.71 15.04 -12.92
N THR A 431 6.98 16.33 -12.74
CA THR A 431 6.33 17.40 -13.51
C THR A 431 6.67 17.33 -15.00
N ARG A 432 7.93 17.03 -15.36
CA ARG A 432 8.34 16.82 -16.76
C ARG A 432 7.67 15.60 -17.39
N ALA A 433 7.45 14.54 -16.63
CA ALA A 433 6.72 13.35 -17.09
C ALA A 433 5.24 13.66 -17.34
N ASN A 434 4.58 14.35 -16.40
CA ASN A 434 3.22 14.88 -16.55
C ASN A 434 3.06 15.71 -17.83
N LEU A 435 3.96 16.68 -18.07
CA LEU A 435 3.95 17.49 -19.29
C LEU A 435 4.08 16.63 -20.57
N GLN A 436 4.91 15.59 -20.55
CA GLN A 436 5.09 14.72 -21.70
C GLN A 436 3.86 13.84 -21.97
N LEU A 437 3.16 13.36 -20.92
CA LEU A 437 1.87 12.69 -21.07
C LEU A 437 0.79 13.62 -21.63
N ALA A 438 0.71 14.87 -21.15
CA ALA A 438 -0.21 15.88 -21.68
C ALA A 438 0.02 16.14 -23.19
N LYS A 439 1.29 16.24 -23.62
CA LYS A 439 1.67 16.36 -25.04
C LYS A 439 1.23 15.17 -25.88
N TRP A 440 1.37 13.96 -25.36
CA TRP A 440 0.89 12.76 -26.05
C TRP A 440 -0.63 12.70 -26.12
N SER A 441 -1.33 13.06 -25.03
CA SER A 441 -2.79 13.10 -24.96
C SER A 441 -3.39 14.08 -25.99
N GLU A 442 -2.93 15.34 -26.02
CA GLU A 442 -3.41 16.34 -26.99
C GLU A 442 -3.13 15.94 -28.45
N ALA A 443 -1.98 15.30 -28.71
CA ALA A 443 -1.63 14.80 -30.04
C ALA A 443 -2.34 13.49 -30.44
N GLY A 444 -3.11 12.86 -29.54
CA GLY A 444 -3.63 11.49 -29.73
C GLY A 444 -2.52 10.45 -29.94
N HIS A 445 -1.32 10.71 -29.42
CA HIS A 445 -0.13 9.92 -29.67
C HIS A 445 -0.05 8.72 -28.71
N VAL A 446 -0.09 7.53 -29.29
CA VAL A 446 0.24 6.27 -28.59
C VAL A 446 1.69 5.93 -28.95
N PRO A 447 2.67 6.08 -28.03
CA PRO A 447 4.07 5.74 -28.30
C PRO A 447 4.29 4.22 -28.28
N SER A 448 5.55 3.78 -28.30
CA SER A 448 5.87 2.38 -27.97
C SER A 448 5.64 2.13 -26.47
N PHE A 449 5.41 0.88 -26.07
CA PHE A 449 5.25 0.48 -24.67
C PHE A 449 6.53 0.77 -23.85
N ASP A 450 7.70 0.54 -24.42
CA ASP A 450 8.99 0.79 -23.77
C ASP A 450 9.32 2.28 -23.62
N GLU A 451 8.80 3.13 -24.52
CA GLU A 451 8.88 4.59 -24.41
C GLU A 451 7.84 5.14 -23.43
N TYR A 452 6.61 4.61 -23.47
CA TYR A 452 5.54 4.93 -22.55
C TYR A 452 5.97 4.70 -21.10
N LEU A 453 6.46 3.51 -20.75
CA LEU A 453 6.83 3.17 -19.38
C LEU A 453 7.96 4.05 -18.82
N LYS A 454 8.88 4.54 -19.66
CA LYS A 454 9.95 5.46 -19.21
C LYS A 454 9.42 6.83 -18.76
N VAL A 455 8.26 7.24 -19.26
CA VAL A 455 7.61 8.51 -18.91
C VAL A 455 6.54 8.26 -17.85
N ALA A 456 5.55 7.42 -18.16
CA ALA A 456 4.43 7.12 -17.29
C ALA A 456 4.83 6.39 -15.99
N GLY A 457 5.96 5.66 -16.00
CA GLY A 457 6.55 5.06 -14.81
C GLY A 457 7.19 6.08 -13.86
N VAL A 458 7.73 7.20 -14.36
CA VAL A 458 8.15 8.33 -13.50
C VAL A 458 6.93 9.08 -12.98
N GLU A 459 5.89 9.16 -13.81
CA GLU A 459 4.67 9.91 -13.51
C GLU A 459 3.82 9.28 -12.39
N ILE A 460 3.80 7.95 -12.20
CA ILE A 460 3.18 7.30 -11.02
C ILE A 460 3.89 7.63 -9.67
N ALA A 461 4.82 8.60 -9.67
CA ALA A 461 5.38 9.30 -8.51
C ALA A 461 6.06 8.45 -7.41
N VAL A 462 6.41 7.19 -7.70
CA VAL A 462 7.14 6.34 -6.74
C VAL A 462 8.52 6.92 -6.42
N ASP A 463 9.27 7.47 -7.39
CA ASP A 463 10.58 8.12 -7.11
C ASP A 463 10.40 9.27 -6.10
N PHE A 464 9.49 10.20 -6.40
CA PHE A 464 9.16 11.33 -5.52
C PHE A 464 8.73 10.85 -4.12
N THR A 465 7.97 9.76 -4.02
CA THR A 465 7.52 9.17 -2.76
C THR A 465 8.68 8.52 -1.97
N LEU A 466 9.54 7.73 -2.62
CA LEU A 466 10.72 7.09 -2.00
C LEU A 466 11.69 8.13 -1.44
N PHE A 467 11.97 9.20 -2.18
CA PHE A 467 12.79 10.30 -1.70
C PHE A 467 12.09 11.09 -0.58
N GLY A 468 10.77 11.29 -0.68
CA GLY A 468 9.94 11.87 0.38
C GLY A 468 10.01 11.13 1.71
N ILE A 469 9.98 9.80 1.68
CA ILE A 469 10.16 8.94 2.86
C ILE A 469 11.50 9.25 3.54
N LEU A 470 12.59 9.37 2.79
CA LEU A 470 13.92 9.73 3.33
C LEU A 470 13.98 11.15 3.93
N VAL A 471 13.15 12.09 3.46
CA VAL A 471 13.00 13.41 4.10
C VAL A 471 12.24 13.29 5.42
N ALA A 472 11.19 12.47 5.45
CA ALA A 472 10.27 12.38 6.57
C ALA A 472 10.72 11.43 7.71
N MET A 473 11.56 10.45 7.40
CA MET A 473 12.24 9.61 8.40
C MET A 473 13.17 10.46 9.28
N LYS A 474 13.18 10.15 10.57
CA LYS A 474 14.08 10.72 11.58
C LYS A 474 15.28 9.79 11.80
N ASP A 475 16.33 10.33 12.40
CA ASP A 475 17.46 9.57 12.98
C ASP A 475 18.23 8.64 12.01
N ILE A 476 18.13 8.88 10.69
CA ILE A 476 18.89 8.18 9.64
C ILE A 476 20.00 9.05 9.05
N CYS A 477 21.06 8.43 8.51
CA CYS A 477 22.03 9.14 7.67
C CYS A 477 21.42 9.43 6.29
N LYS A 478 20.80 10.62 6.15
CA LYS A 478 20.03 11.02 4.97
C LYS A 478 20.84 11.04 3.67
N GLU A 479 22.11 11.41 3.73
CA GLU A 479 22.99 11.47 2.55
C GLU A 479 23.33 10.07 2.03
N GLU A 480 23.69 9.15 2.93
CA GLU A 480 23.94 7.73 2.62
C GLU A 480 22.68 7.03 2.11
N ALA A 481 21.53 7.26 2.74
CA ALA A 481 20.26 6.67 2.32
C ALA A 481 19.83 7.15 0.93
N VAL A 482 20.02 8.44 0.61
CA VAL A 482 19.77 8.99 -0.73
C VAL A 482 20.77 8.43 -1.76
N ALA A 483 22.06 8.30 -1.41
CA ALA A 483 23.06 7.71 -2.29
C ALA A 483 22.77 6.22 -2.57
N TRP A 484 22.37 5.47 -1.54
CA TRP A 484 21.95 4.08 -1.67
C TRP A 484 20.70 3.94 -2.54
N LEU A 485 19.67 4.76 -2.33
CA LEU A 485 18.46 4.74 -3.15
C LEU A 485 18.79 5.02 -4.64
N LYS A 486 19.64 6.00 -4.92
CA LYS A 486 20.15 6.27 -6.29
C LYS A 486 20.95 5.11 -6.89
N SER A 487 21.60 4.28 -6.07
CA SER A 487 22.29 3.07 -6.52
C SER A 487 21.38 1.86 -6.76
N ARG A 488 20.08 1.97 -6.40
CA ARG A 488 19.06 0.93 -6.57
C ARG A 488 18.04 1.31 -7.65
N ASP A 489 18.50 1.90 -8.75
CA ASP A 489 17.68 2.32 -9.90
C ASP A 489 16.75 1.21 -10.42
N LYS A 490 17.25 -0.03 -10.55
CA LYS A 490 16.45 -1.20 -10.94
C LYS A 490 15.27 -1.45 -10.00
N LEU A 491 15.44 -1.28 -8.68
CA LEU A 491 14.35 -1.47 -7.71
C LEU A 491 13.24 -0.44 -7.95
N ALA A 492 13.60 0.83 -8.14
CA ALA A 492 12.65 1.90 -8.44
C ALA A 492 11.90 1.64 -9.76
N ILE A 493 12.62 1.31 -10.84
CA ILE A 493 12.04 1.00 -12.16
C ILE A 493 11.03 -0.17 -12.10
N LEU A 494 11.32 -1.20 -11.29
CA LEU A 494 10.38 -2.30 -11.09
C LEU A 494 9.13 -1.86 -10.34
N MET A 495 9.26 -1.04 -9.28
CA MET A 495 8.12 -0.47 -8.57
C MET A 495 7.28 0.47 -9.47
N HIS A 496 7.92 1.31 -10.30
CA HIS A 496 7.25 2.11 -11.34
C HIS A 496 6.42 1.24 -12.26
N THR A 497 7.01 0.13 -12.74
CA THR A 497 6.36 -0.79 -13.68
C THR A 497 5.15 -1.46 -13.05
N VAL A 498 5.27 -1.97 -11.82
CA VAL A 498 4.15 -2.59 -11.09
C VAL A 498 3.02 -1.57 -10.86
N GLY A 499 3.35 -0.34 -10.45
CA GLY A 499 2.39 0.73 -10.21
C GLY A 499 1.66 1.19 -11.46
N ARG A 500 2.41 1.62 -12.48
CA ARG A 500 1.87 2.17 -13.72
C ARG A 500 1.04 1.13 -14.49
N VAL A 501 1.54 -0.10 -14.64
CA VAL A 501 0.81 -1.13 -15.39
C VAL A 501 -0.50 -1.51 -14.69
N ARG A 502 -0.52 -1.63 -13.36
CA ARG A 502 -1.77 -1.90 -12.62
C ARG A 502 -2.75 -0.73 -12.66
N ASN A 503 -2.27 0.49 -12.43
CA ASN A 503 -3.11 1.69 -12.53
C ASN A 503 -3.77 1.76 -13.92
N ASP A 504 -3.03 1.56 -15.00
CA ASP A 504 -3.57 1.59 -16.36
C ASP A 504 -4.58 0.47 -16.65
N ILE A 505 -4.42 -0.73 -16.08
CA ILE A 505 -5.38 -1.83 -16.26
C ILE A 505 -6.73 -1.51 -15.59
N PHE A 506 -6.72 -1.01 -14.35
CA PHE A 506 -7.96 -0.65 -13.63
C PHE A 506 -8.51 0.73 -14.04
N GLY A 507 -7.65 1.61 -14.56
CA GLY A 507 -7.97 2.94 -15.10
C GLY A 507 -8.55 2.92 -16.51
N LEU A 508 -8.19 1.92 -17.33
CA LEU A 508 -8.50 1.83 -18.78
C LEU A 508 -9.91 2.28 -19.17
N LYS A 509 -10.92 1.87 -18.40
CA LYS A 509 -12.32 2.21 -18.70
C LYS A 509 -12.65 3.68 -18.47
N ASP A 510 -12.08 4.33 -17.45
CA ASP A 510 -12.26 5.77 -17.22
C ASP A 510 -11.52 6.55 -18.32
N ASP A 511 -10.25 6.21 -18.56
CA ASP A 511 -9.40 6.87 -19.56
C ASP A 511 -10.00 6.83 -20.96
N MET A 512 -10.40 5.64 -21.43
CA MET A 512 -11.07 5.48 -22.72
C MET A 512 -12.42 6.20 -22.77
N SER A 513 -13.11 6.41 -21.64
CA SER A 513 -14.36 7.21 -21.59
C SER A 513 -14.12 8.71 -21.68
N ARG A 514 -12.92 9.19 -21.29
CA ARG A 514 -12.46 10.57 -21.41
C ARG A 514 -11.78 10.87 -22.76
N GLY A 515 -11.49 9.83 -23.55
CA GLY A 515 -10.74 9.92 -24.81
C GLY A 515 -9.23 9.79 -24.64
N TYR A 516 -8.75 9.47 -23.44
CA TYR A 516 -7.34 9.27 -23.14
C TYR A 516 -6.88 7.89 -23.63
N VAL A 517 -6.18 7.87 -24.77
CA VAL A 517 -5.77 6.63 -25.46
C VAL A 517 -4.37 6.15 -25.06
N THR A 518 -3.58 6.98 -24.41
CA THR A 518 -2.15 6.78 -24.17
C THR A 518 -1.89 6.03 -22.86
N ASN A 519 -2.25 4.75 -22.82
CA ASN A 519 -2.09 3.88 -21.63
C ASN A 519 -1.29 2.59 -21.96
N SER A 520 -0.83 1.87 -20.93
CA SER A 520 -0.06 0.62 -21.06
C SER A 520 -0.70 -0.38 -22.02
N VAL A 521 -2.02 -0.59 -21.90
CA VAL A 521 -2.78 -1.57 -22.69
C VAL A 521 -2.73 -1.21 -24.17
N ASN A 522 -3.02 0.05 -24.54
CA ASN A 522 -3.00 0.50 -25.92
C ASN A 522 -1.58 0.60 -26.50
N CYS A 523 -0.59 1.02 -25.71
CA CYS A 523 0.81 1.03 -26.15
C CYS A 523 1.33 -0.39 -26.42
N TYR A 524 0.98 -1.36 -25.57
CA TYR A 524 1.32 -2.77 -25.76
C TYR A 524 0.63 -3.38 -26.99
N LYS A 525 -0.69 -3.16 -27.14
CA LYS A 525 -1.47 -3.57 -28.34
C LYS A 525 -0.82 -3.02 -29.63
N LYS A 526 -0.43 -1.75 -29.63
CA LYS A 526 0.20 -1.08 -30.79
C LYS A 526 1.59 -1.65 -31.10
N GLN A 527 2.43 -1.88 -30.09
CA GLN A 527 3.79 -2.37 -30.30
C GLN A 527 3.84 -3.83 -30.76
N TYR A 528 3.00 -4.70 -30.18
CA TYR A 528 3.06 -6.15 -30.41
C TYR A 528 1.98 -6.68 -31.34
N GLY A 529 1.02 -5.86 -31.79
CA GLY A 529 -0.03 -6.26 -32.73
C GLY A 529 -1.05 -7.26 -32.16
N VAL A 530 -1.22 -7.28 -30.84
CA VAL A 530 -2.07 -8.24 -30.10
C VAL A 530 -3.47 -7.70 -29.80
N THR A 531 -4.39 -8.58 -29.38
CA THR A 531 -5.72 -8.16 -28.89
C THR A 531 -5.62 -7.50 -27.51
N GLU A 532 -6.73 -6.91 -27.05
CA GLU A 532 -6.79 -6.27 -25.73
C GLU A 532 -6.68 -7.28 -24.59
N GLU A 533 -7.35 -8.42 -24.73
CA GLU A 533 -7.31 -9.52 -23.77
C GLU A 533 -5.90 -10.10 -23.64
N GLU A 534 -5.21 -10.30 -24.77
CA GLU A 534 -3.82 -10.78 -24.78
C GLU A 534 -2.86 -9.73 -24.21
N ALA A 535 -3.05 -8.45 -24.51
CA ALA A 535 -2.25 -7.37 -23.91
C ALA A 535 -2.44 -7.31 -22.40
N ILE A 536 -3.68 -7.34 -21.90
CA ILE A 536 -3.98 -7.36 -20.46
C ILE A 536 -3.34 -8.60 -19.82
N ARG A 537 -3.44 -9.77 -20.44
CA ARG A 537 -2.81 -11.02 -19.95
C ARG A 537 -1.29 -10.89 -19.85
N LYS A 538 -0.63 -10.33 -20.88
CA LYS A 538 0.81 -10.08 -20.90
C LYS A 538 1.27 -9.02 -19.90
N LEU A 539 0.45 -8.00 -19.66
CA LEU A 539 0.73 -6.99 -18.64
C LEU A 539 0.65 -7.55 -17.22
N HIS A 540 -0.24 -8.51 -16.95
CA HIS A 540 -0.24 -9.26 -15.69
C HIS A 540 1.01 -10.14 -15.51
N GLU A 541 1.50 -10.79 -16.57
CA GLU A 541 2.79 -11.52 -16.54
C GLU A 541 3.95 -10.57 -16.19
N ILE A 542 4.05 -9.42 -16.86
CA ILE A 542 5.07 -8.38 -16.59
C ILE A 542 5.03 -7.91 -15.14
N VAL A 543 3.84 -7.72 -14.57
CA VAL A 543 3.66 -7.32 -13.16
C VAL A 543 4.10 -8.43 -12.20
N ALA A 544 3.83 -9.70 -12.50
CA ALA A 544 4.25 -10.84 -11.68
C ALA A 544 5.78 -11.05 -11.71
N ASP A 545 6.39 -10.94 -12.89
CA ASP A 545 7.85 -11.03 -13.05
C ASP A 545 8.56 -9.84 -12.37
N ALA A 546 7.99 -8.63 -12.47
CA ALA A 546 8.52 -7.46 -11.78
C ALA A 546 8.50 -7.62 -10.25
N GLN A 547 7.48 -8.28 -9.69
CA GLN A 547 7.41 -8.58 -8.25
C GLN A 547 8.51 -9.56 -7.80
N LYS A 548 8.77 -10.61 -8.57
CA LYS A 548 9.87 -11.55 -8.31
C LYS A 548 11.22 -10.83 -8.37
N MET A 549 11.42 -9.95 -9.35
CA MET A 549 12.62 -9.12 -9.43
C MET A 549 12.73 -8.09 -8.29
N ILE A 550 11.62 -7.57 -7.75
CA ILE A 550 11.64 -6.75 -6.52
C ILE A 550 12.11 -7.59 -5.33
N ASN A 551 11.59 -8.81 -5.16
CA ASN A 551 12.05 -9.73 -4.12
C ASN A 551 13.57 -9.98 -4.23
N GLU A 552 14.12 -10.19 -5.43
CA GLU A 552 15.57 -10.31 -5.66
C GLU A 552 16.35 -9.07 -5.21
N GLU A 553 15.92 -7.88 -5.63
CA GLU A 553 16.60 -6.64 -5.28
C GLU A 553 16.58 -6.39 -3.76
N LEU A 554 15.49 -6.72 -3.07
CA LEU A 554 15.37 -6.60 -1.61
C LEU A 554 16.26 -7.60 -0.84
N LEU A 555 16.60 -8.74 -1.45
CA LEU A 555 17.48 -9.76 -0.85
C LEU A 555 18.99 -9.54 -1.12
N LYS A 556 19.37 -8.52 -1.90
CA LYS A 556 20.77 -8.14 -2.12
C LYS A 556 21.38 -7.45 -0.89
N PRO A 557 22.70 -7.57 -0.67
CA PRO A 557 23.41 -6.89 0.43
C PRO A 557 23.02 -5.42 0.63
N ILE A 558 22.85 -5.07 1.91
CA ILE A 558 22.30 -3.80 2.37
C ILE A 558 23.41 -3.05 3.09
N ASN A 559 23.66 -1.81 2.67
CA ASN A 559 24.69 -0.93 3.25
C ASN A 559 24.05 0.30 3.93
N VAL A 560 22.79 0.17 4.35
CA VAL A 560 21.98 1.18 5.05
C VAL A 560 21.26 0.51 6.23
N PRO A 561 20.77 1.26 7.23
CA PRO A 561 19.95 0.71 8.30
C PRO A 561 18.72 -0.05 7.76
N ARG A 562 18.30 -1.11 8.45
CA ARG A 562 17.23 -2.02 8.00
C ARG A 562 15.88 -1.30 7.89
N GLU A 563 15.67 -0.29 8.73
CA GLU A 563 14.52 0.61 8.73
C GLU A 563 14.35 1.32 7.38
N VAL A 564 15.47 1.72 6.75
CA VAL A 564 15.46 2.35 5.42
C VAL A 564 15.00 1.36 4.35
N LEU A 565 15.51 0.12 4.36
CA LEU A 565 15.06 -0.92 3.43
C LEU A 565 13.58 -1.26 3.64
N ASN A 566 13.18 -1.48 4.90
CA ASN A 566 11.80 -1.77 5.28
C ASN A 566 10.85 -0.68 4.77
N ALA A 567 11.22 0.59 4.94
CA ALA A 567 10.44 1.72 4.44
C ALA A 567 10.32 1.72 2.90
N MET A 568 11.39 1.50 2.15
CA MET A 568 11.31 1.40 0.69
C MET A 568 10.47 0.18 0.23
N ALA A 569 10.60 -0.96 0.90
CA ALA A 569 9.81 -2.15 0.62
C ALA A 569 8.30 -1.91 0.88
N THR A 570 7.97 -1.23 1.99
CA THR A 570 6.60 -0.79 2.29
C THR A 570 6.07 0.19 1.26
N CYS A 571 6.90 1.08 0.71
CA CYS A 571 6.49 1.93 -0.42
C CYS A 571 6.13 1.15 -1.68
N GLY A 572 6.90 0.10 -2.02
CA GLY A 572 6.56 -0.80 -3.13
C GLY A 572 5.26 -1.57 -2.90
N ARG A 573 4.93 -1.87 -1.64
CA ARG A 573 3.64 -2.47 -1.26
C ARG A 573 2.49 -1.48 -1.40
N MET A 574 2.63 -0.20 -1.02
CA MET A 574 1.53 0.80 -1.12
C MET A 574 0.80 0.85 -2.49
N VAL A 575 1.45 0.43 -3.57
CA VAL A 575 0.86 0.28 -4.90
C VAL A 575 -0.33 -0.69 -4.95
N PHE A 576 -0.32 -1.79 -4.20
CA PHE A 576 -1.39 -2.79 -4.30
C PHE A 576 -2.63 -2.33 -3.50
N VAL A 577 -2.48 -1.46 -2.48
CA VAL A 577 -3.60 -0.96 -1.66
C VAL A 577 -4.59 -0.27 -2.59
N SER A 578 -4.02 0.56 -3.44
CA SER A 578 -4.67 1.48 -4.34
C SER A 578 -5.16 0.83 -5.63
N TYR A 579 -4.51 -0.26 -6.07
CA TYR A 579 -4.69 -0.86 -7.40
C TYR A 579 -4.67 -2.42 -7.42
N GLU A 580 -5.14 -3.11 -6.37
CA GLU A 580 -5.33 -4.58 -6.42
C GLU A 580 -6.63 -5.00 -7.12
N THR A 581 -7.73 -4.29 -6.85
CA THR A 581 -9.09 -4.75 -7.22
C THR A 581 -9.92 -3.72 -7.99
N ASP A 582 -9.62 -2.43 -7.83
CA ASP A 582 -10.12 -1.30 -8.62
C ASP A 582 -9.17 -0.11 -8.40
N ASP A 583 -9.35 1.00 -9.12
CA ASP A 583 -8.72 2.30 -8.81
C ASP A 583 -9.38 2.92 -7.57
N GLN A 584 -8.80 2.64 -6.39
CA GLN A 584 -9.34 3.09 -5.11
C GLN A 584 -9.19 4.60 -4.88
N TYR A 585 -8.27 5.30 -5.55
CA TYR A 585 -8.14 6.76 -5.39
C TYR A 585 -9.25 7.50 -6.13
N THR A 586 -9.48 7.16 -7.40
CA THR A 586 -10.54 7.81 -8.18
C THR A 586 -11.92 7.31 -7.72
N ARG A 587 -12.04 6.03 -7.33
CA ARG A 587 -13.28 5.36 -6.91
C ARG A 587 -13.12 4.67 -5.53
N PRO A 588 -13.08 5.40 -4.40
CA PRO A 588 -12.88 4.83 -3.05
C PRO A 588 -14.05 4.00 -2.50
N GLY A 589 -14.99 3.60 -3.36
CA GLY A 589 -16.15 2.80 -2.98
C GLY A 589 -15.76 1.38 -2.57
N GLY A 590 -16.45 0.85 -1.55
CA GLY A 590 -16.23 -0.52 -1.10
C GLY A 590 -15.06 -0.63 -0.10
N LYS A 591 -13.85 -0.94 -0.57
CA LYS A 591 -12.72 -1.28 0.31
C LYS A 591 -12.30 -0.08 1.16
N PHE A 592 -11.85 1.02 0.55
CA PHE A 592 -11.35 2.18 1.30
C PHE A 592 -12.39 2.76 2.26
N LYS A 593 -13.67 2.78 1.89
CA LYS A 593 -14.77 3.17 2.79
C LYS A 593 -14.87 2.32 4.06
N ASN A 594 -14.75 0.99 3.93
CA ASN A 594 -14.76 0.08 5.09
C ASN A 594 -13.49 0.25 5.93
N ASP A 595 -12.34 0.45 5.27
CA ASP A 595 -11.04 0.66 5.89
C ASP A 595 -11.06 1.94 6.75
N ILE A 596 -11.47 3.09 6.17
CA ILE A 596 -11.64 4.39 6.86
C ILE A 596 -12.61 4.28 8.05
N THR A 597 -13.74 3.59 7.87
CA THR A 597 -14.72 3.37 8.95
C THR A 597 -14.10 2.59 10.11
N SER A 598 -13.40 1.49 9.80
CA SER A 598 -12.73 0.65 10.81
C SER A 598 -11.58 1.37 11.53
N MET A 599 -10.94 2.35 10.87
CA MET A 599 -9.78 3.07 11.43
C MET A 599 -10.17 4.28 12.30
N TYR A 600 -11.17 5.05 11.87
CA TYR A 600 -11.41 6.39 12.43
C TYR A 600 -12.80 6.57 13.04
N LEU A 601 -13.72 5.62 12.85
CA LEU A 601 -15.11 5.71 13.33
C LEU A 601 -15.47 4.60 14.34
N ASP A 602 -15.00 3.36 14.12
CA ASP A 602 -15.22 2.22 15.01
C ASP A 602 -14.14 2.14 16.13
N LEU A 603 -14.22 3.03 17.13
CA LEU A 603 -13.26 3.23 18.24
C LEU A 603 -13.66 2.56 19.58
#